data_AF-A0A365UF10-F1
#
_entry.id   AF-A0A365UF10-F1
#
_cell.length_a   1.000
_cell.length_b   1.000
_cell.length_c   1.000
_cell.angle_alpha   90.00
_cell.angle_beta   90.00
_cell.angle_gamma   90.00
#
_symmetry.space_group_name_H-M   'P 1'
#
loop_
_entity.id
_entity.type
_entity.pdbx_description
1 polymer ?
#
loop_
_entity_poly.entity_id
_entity_poly.type
_entity_poly.pdbx_seq_one_letter_code
_entity_poly.pdbx_strand_id
1 'polypeptide(L)'
;MRDTGGQAAKGMARLAASSPADELHSDHLEIRAIDSIATTLADLGQAFGGDMKAVTILLLLARAARGTEAAVGMTQSEIAARSGIPRETVRRKLVAMERPGWIVRHESLWYLNMTLGETKSGDAWVAIKRRYVDRAAAFVDEVASRG
;
A
#
# COMPACT_ATOMS: atom_id res chain seq x y z
N MET A 1 -0.32 33.57 -20.88
CA MET A 1 1.04 33.48 -20.32
C MET A 1 0.92 33.29 -18.82
N ARG A 2 1.30 32.11 -18.30
CA ARG A 2 1.22 31.82 -16.86
C ARG A 2 2.45 32.37 -16.16
N ASP A 3 2.21 33.07 -15.06
CA ASP A 3 3.19 33.64 -14.12
C ASP A 3 3.97 32.51 -13.42
N THR A 4 5.06 32.07 -14.05
CA THR A 4 6.05 31.13 -13.51
C THR A 4 7.07 31.81 -12.60
N GLY A 5 7.16 33.15 -12.62
CA GLY A 5 8.11 33.92 -11.81
C GLY A 5 7.69 34.01 -10.34
N GLY A 6 6.39 34.18 -10.06
CA GLY A 6 5.88 34.31 -8.69
C GLY A 6 5.92 33.03 -7.85
N GLN A 7 5.85 31.84 -8.47
CA GLN A 7 5.90 30.56 -7.76
C GLN A 7 7.33 30.15 -7.37
N ALA A 8 8.33 30.40 -8.22
CA ALA A 8 9.72 30.11 -7.92
C ALA A 8 10.25 30.97 -6.76
N ALA A 9 9.91 32.27 -6.74
CA ALA A 9 10.30 33.19 -5.66
C ALA A 9 9.68 32.82 -4.30
N LYS A 10 8.41 32.37 -4.28
CA LYS A 10 7.76 31.85 -3.07
C LYS A 10 8.32 30.51 -2.59
N GLY A 11 8.77 29.66 -3.51
CA GLY A 11 9.46 28.40 -3.19
C GLY A 11 10.82 28.63 -2.53
N MET A 12 11.63 29.54 -3.08
CA MET A 12 12.94 29.88 -2.52
C MET A 12 12.84 30.63 -1.19
N ALA A 13 11.84 31.49 -1.00
CA ALA A 13 11.61 32.16 0.28
C ALA A 13 11.17 31.19 1.40
N ARG A 14 10.51 30.07 1.06
CA ARG A 14 10.17 28.99 2.01
C ARG A 14 11.38 28.14 2.39
N LEU A 15 12.26 27.84 1.43
CA LEU A 15 13.52 27.13 1.66
C LEU A 15 14.54 27.96 2.45
N ALA A 16 14.50 29.30 2.34
CA ALA A 16 15.34 30.18 3.17
C ALA A 16 14.79 30.38 4.60
N ALA A 17 13.57 29.90 4.89
CA ALA A 17 12.90 30.05 6.17
C ALA A 17 12.85 28.75 6.99
N SER A 18 13.26 27.61 6.43
CA SER A 18 13.45 26.36 7.16
C SER A 18 14.74 26.40 7.96
N SER A 19 14.68 26.03 9.24
CA SER A 19 15.90 25.79 10.02
C SER A 19 16.62 24.57 9.44
N PRO A 20 17.96 24.50 9.42
CA PRO A 20 18.68 23.28 9.04
C PRO A 20 18.28 22.05 9.89
N ALA A 21 17.76 22.27 11.10
CA ALA A 21 17.16 21.22 11.92
C ALA A 21 15.82 20.70 11.34
N ASP A 22 15.02 21.55 10.70
CA ASP A 22 13.75 21.18 10.07
C ASP A 22 13.97 20.41 8.76
N GLU A 23 15.01 20.75 8.00
CA GLU A 23 15.38 20.05 6.75
C GLU A 23 15.92 18.65 7.03
N LEU A 24 16.87 18.52 7.97
CA LEU A 24 17.37 17.21 8.41
C LEU A 24 16.24 16.34 9.00
N HIS A 25 15.26 16.96 9.64
CA HIS A 25 14.10 16.26 10.19
C HIS A 25 13.13 15.76 9.10
N SER A 26 12.84 16.60 8.11
CA SER A 26 12.05 16.22 6.93
C SER A 26 12.68 15.04 6.19
N ASP A 27 14.00 15.08 5.97
CA ASP A 27 14.73 14.03 5.27
C ASP A 27 14.70 12.70 6.03
N HIS A 28 14.82 12.73 7.36
CA HIS A 28 14.74 11.52 8.19
C HIS A 28 13.35 10.87 8.14
N LEU A 29 12.28 11.66 8.16
CA LEU A 29 10.91 11.17 8.02
C LEU A 29 10.67 10.57 6.63
N GLU A 30 11.19 11.22 5.57
CA GLU A 30 11.08 10.73 4.20
C GLU A 30 11.81 9.39 4.04
N ILE A 31 13.06 9.28 4.50
CA ILE A 31 13.85 8.04 4.44
C ILE A 31 13.12 6.89 5.16
N ARG A 32 12.61 7.13 6.38
CA ARG A 32 11.86 6.12 7.15
C ARG A 32 10.57 5.70 6.46
N ALA A 33 9.85 6.63 5.85
CA ALA A 33 8.64 6.32 5.10
C ALA A 33 8.96 5.44 3.88
N ILE A 34 10.02 5.79 3.14
CA ILE A 34 10.53 5.00 2.00
C ILE A 34 10.92 3.60 2.46
N ASP A 35 11.69 3.46 3.54
CA ASP A 35 12.11 2.17 4.10
C ASP A 35 10.91 1.31 4.51
N SER A 36 9.88 1.93 5.10
CA SER A 36 8.66 1.23 5.47
C SER A 36 7.88 0.74 4.25
N ILE A 37 7.79 1.55 3.19
CA ILE A 37 7.17 1.13 1.92
C ILE A 37 7.98 0.00 1.30
N ALA A 38 9.30 0.16 1.16
CA ALA A 38 10.19 -0.83 0.56
C ALA A 38 10.12 -2.17 1.28
N THR A 39 10.19 -2.17 2.62
CA THR A 39 10.09 -3.38 3.44
C THR A 39 8.73 -4.05 3.30
N THR A 40 7.64 -3.28 3.24
CA THR A 40 6.29 -3.85 3.03
C THR A 40 6.15 -4.49 1.66
N LEU A 41 6.72 -3.86 0.63
CA LEU A 41 6.74 -4.43 -0.72
C LEU A 41 7.62 -5.67 -0.79
N ALA A 42 8.74 -5.72 -0.07
CA ALA A 42 9.58 -6.92 0.03
C ALA A 42 8.84 -8.07 0.73
N ASP A 43 8.17 -7.80 1.84
CA ASP A 43 7.32 -8.76 2.56
C ASP A 43 6.23 -9.35 1.66
N LEU A 44 5.51 -8.50 0.93
CA LEU A 44 4.49 -8.91 -0.03
C LEU A 44 5.12 -9.65 -1.22
N GLY A 45 6.24 -9.17 -1.75
CA GLY A 45 6.99 -9.82 -2.80
C GLY A 45 7.36 -11.25 -2.40
N GLN A 46 7.90 -11.46 -1.21
CA GLN A 46 8.24 -12.79 -0.70
C GLN A 46 7.01 -13.69 -0.57
N ALA A 47 5.90 -13.19 -0.02
CA ALA A 47 4.67 -13.95 0.15
C ALA A 47 4.04 -14.38 -1.19
N PHE A 48 4.27 -13.62 -2.26
CA PHE A 48 3.79 -13.89 -3.62
C PHE A 48 4.88 -14.43 -4.56
N GLY A 49 6.04 -14.85 -4.04
CA GLY A 49 7.13 -15.42 -4.85
C GLY A 49 7.68 -14.47 -5.93
N GLY A 50 7.69 -13.16 -5.64
CA GLY A 50 8.12 -12.09 -6.54
C GLY A 50 7.03 -11.61 -7.52
N ASP A 51 5.81 -12.14 -7.44
CA ASP A 51 4.74 -11.77 -8.37
C ASP A 51 4.10 -10.41 -8.04
N MET A 52 4.74 -9.34 -8.49
CA MET A 52 4.29 -7.96 -8.24
C MET A 52 2.91 -7.65 -8.84
N LYS A 53 2.47 -8.40 -9.86
CA LYS A 53 1.11 -8.26 -10.41
C LYS A 53 0.06 -8.73 -9.40
N ALA A 54 0.33 -9.86 -8.72
CA ALA A 54 -0.54 -10.34 -7.65
C ALA A 54 -0.50 -9.40 -6.43
N VAL A 55 0.67 -8.86 -6.09
CA VAL A 55 0.81 -7.84 -5.03
C VAL A 55 -0.04 -6.61 -5.33
N THR A 56 0.02 -6.07 -6.57
CA THR A 56 -0.80 -4.92 -6.98
C THR A 56 -2.30 -5.22 -6.86
N ILE A 57 -2.75 -6.40 -7.29
CA ILE A 57 -4.15 -6.82 -7.16
C ILE A 57 -4.55 -6.87 -5.68
N LEU A 58 -3.71 -7.44 -4.81
CA LEU A 58 -3.96 -7.50 -3.38
C LEU A 58 -4.09 -6.11 -2.77
N LEU A 59 -3.20 -5.18 -3.11
CA LEU A 59 -3.21 -3.80 -2.60
C LEU A 59 -4.46 -3.04 -3.05
N LEU A 60 -4.95 -3.26 -4.28
CA LEU A 60 -6.20 -2.67 -4.76
C LEU A 60 -7.40 -3.19 -3.95
N LEU A 61 -7.47 -4.49 -3.69
CA LEU A 61 -8.53 -5.09 -2.88
C LEU A 61 -8.44 -4.65 -1.41
N ALA A 62 -7.22 -4.55 -0.86
CA ALA A 62 -6.99 -4.05 0.49
C ALA A 62 -7.41 -2.57 0.64
N ARG A 63 -7.11 -1.74 -0.37
CA ARG A 63 -7.58 -0.35 -0.42
C ARG A 63 -9.11 -0.29 -0.48
N ALA A 64 -9.74 -1.12 -1.32
CA ALA A 64 -11.19 -1.18 -1.44
C ALA A 64 -11.85 -1.61 -0.12
N ALA A 65 -11.26 -2.57 0.59
CA ALA A 65 -11.72 -3.04 1.90
C ALA A 65 -11.57 -1.99 3.03
N ARG A 66 -10.72 -0.96 2.86
CA ARG A 66 -10.56 0.14 3.83
C ARG A 66 -11.42 1.37 3.53
N GLY A 67 -12.19 1.37 2.45
CA GLY A 67 -13.14 2.44 2.14
C GLY A 67 -14.28 2.51 3.16
N THR A 68 -14.86 3.70 3.34
CA THR A 68 -15.94 4.00 4.31
C THR A 68 -17.31 3.40 3.94
N GLU A 69 -17.43 2.71 2.82
CA GLU A 69 -18.63 1.98 2.43
C GLU A 69 -18.31 0.48 2.39
N ALA A 70 -19.19 -0.31 3.01
CA ALA A 70 -19.07 -1.74 3.27
C ALA A 70 -18.19 -2.52 2.27
N ALA A 71 -17.09 -3.12 2.76
CA ALA A 71 -16.25 -4.13 2.09
C ALA A 71 -16.49 -4.27 0.58
N VAL A 72 -16.18 -3.23 -0.21
CA VAL A 72 -16.52 -3.20 -1.63
C VAL A 72 -15.57 -4.15 -2.35
N GLY A 73 -16.05 -5.35 -2.66
CA GLY A 73 -15.36 -6.25 -3.58
C GLY A 73 -15.19 -5.58 -4.94
N MET A 74 -14.21 -6.02 -5.72
CA MET A 74 -13.97 -5.48 -7.06
C MET A 74 -14.25 -6.54 -8.12
N THR A 75 -14.84 -6.12 -9.24
CA THR A 75 -14.93 -6.95 -10.43
C THR A 75 -13.56 -7.12 -11.09
N GLN A 76 -13.38 -8.20 -11.86
CA GLN A 76 -12.17 -8.40 -12.67
C GLN A 76 -11.89 -7.21 -13.61
N SER A 77 -12.94 -6.60 -14.17
CA SER A 77 -12.82 -5.45 -15.07
C SER A 77 -12.28 -4.21 -14.36
N GLU A 78 -12.74 -3.92 -13.15
CA GLU A 78 -12.24 -2.79 -12.35
C GLU A 78 -10.79 -3.01 -11.92
N ILE A 79 -10.45 -4.23 -11.53
CA ILE A 79 -9.07 -4.60 -11.18
C ILE A 79 -8.17 -4.39 -12.39
N ALA A 80 -8.54 -4.86 -13.57
CA ALA A 80 -7.77 -4.66 -14.80
C ALA A 80 -7.63 -3.16 -15.15
N ALA A 81 -8.71 -2.39 -15.05
CA ALA A 81 -8.69 -0.96 -15.35
C ALA A 81 -7.79 -0.17 -14.39
N ARG A 82 -7.84 -0.46 -13.08
CA ARG A 82 -7.05 0.28 -12.07
C ARG A 82 -5.61 -0.18 -11.98
N SER A 83 -5.31 -1.43 -12.30
CA SER A 83 -3.94 -1.97 -12.24
C SER A 83 -3.16 -1.80 -13.54
N GLY A 84 -3.84 -1.55 -14.67
CA GLY A 84 -3.23 -1.60 -16.01
C GLY A 84 -2.84 -3.01 -16.46
N ILE A 85 -3.19 -4.05 -15.70
CA ILE A 85 -2.88 -5.44 -16.03
C ILE A 85 -3.92 -5.96 -17.03
N PRO A 86 -3.53 -6.68 -18.11
CA PRO A 86 -4.48 -7.26 -19.05
C PRO A 86 -5.51 -8.17 -18.35
N ARG A 87 -6.78 -8.07 -18.75
CA ARG A 87 -7.90 -8.82 -18.12
C ARG A 87 -7.63 -10.31 -17.95
N GLU A 88 -7.07 -10.95 -18.97
CA GLU A 88 -6.75 -12.39 -18.90
C GLU A 88 -5.65 -12.70 -17.88
N THR A 89 -4.67 -11.80 -17.74
CA THR A 89 -3.65 -11.91 -16.69
C THR A 89 -4.28 -11.72 -15.31
N VAL A 90 -5.15 -10.72 -15.14
CA VAL A 90 -5.90 -10.52 -13.89
C VAL A 90 -6.69 -11.78 -13.53
N ARG A 91 -7.47 -12.34 -14.47
CA ARG A 91 -8.24 -13.57 -14.27
C ARG A 91 -7.36 -14.71 -13.75
N ARG A 92 -6.23 -14.96 -14.41
CA ARG A 92 -5.27 -16.01 -14.01
C ARG A 92 -4.70 -15.77 -12.62
N LYS A 93 -4.38 -14.52 -12.26
CA LYS A 93 -3.88 -14.17 -10.94
C LYS A 93 -4.93 -14.35 -9.86
N LEU A 94 -6.17 -13.91 -10.10
CA LEU A 94 -7.27 -14.06 -9.14
C LEU A 94 -7.49 -15.54 -8.78
N VAL A 95 -7.54 -16.44 -9.76
CA VAL A 95 -7.64 -17.89 -9.52
C VAL A 95 -6.45 -18.42 -8.71
N ALA A 96 -5.23 -17.96 -9.03
CA ALA A 96 -4.03 -18.37 -8.30
C ALA A 96 -3.98 -17.85 -6.85
N MET A 97 -4.61 -16.70 -6.58
CA MET A 97 -4.70 -16.08 -5.26
C MET A 97 -5.86 -16.65 -4.42
N GLU A 98 -6.95 -17.07 -5.07
CA GLU A 98 -8.11 -17.70 -4.42
C GLU A 98 -7.75 -19.05 -3.82
N ARG A 99 -7.01 -19.89 -4.58
CA ARG A 99 -6.62 -21.24 -4.14
C ARG A 99 -5.94 -21.30 -2.76
N PRO A 100 -4.93 -20.47 -2.44
CA PRO A 100 -4.33 -20.45 -1.10
C PRO A 100 -5.14 -19.63 -0.08
N GLY A 101 -6.19 -18.92 -0.51
CA GLY A 101 -7.10 -18.20 0.36
C GLY A 101 -6.77 -16.73 0.61
N TRP A 102 -5.92 -16.10 -0.22
CA TRP A 102 -5.63 -14.67 -0.12
C TRP A 102 -6.86 -13.79 -0.41
N ILE A 103 -7.70 -14.26 -1.31
CA ILE A 103 -8.92 -13.58 -1.75
C ILE A 103 -10.07 -14.59 -1.80
N VAL A 104 -11.28 -14.08 -1.74
CA VAL A 104 -12.51 -14.87 -1.91
C VAL A 104 -13.36 -14.25 -3.01
N ARG A 105 -14.09 -15.10 -3.73
CA ARG A 105 -15.05 -14.67 -4.73
C ARG A 105 -16.46 -14.82 -4.18
N HIS A 106 -17.26 -13.77 -4.32
CA HIS A 106 -18.71 -13.83 -4.13
C HIS A 106 -19.36 -13.24 -5.38
N GLU A 107 -20.14 -14.07 -6.09
CA GLU A 107 -20.71 -13.74 -7.40
C GLU A 107 -19.65 -13.29 -8.43
N SER A 108 -19.69 -12.01 -8.83
CA SER A 108 -18.77 -11.39 -9.79
C SER A 108 -17.68 -10.55 -9.12
N LEU A 109 -17.70 -10.47 -7.80
CA LEU A 109 -16.83 -9.61 -7.00
C LEU A 109 -15.76 -10.44 -6.28
N TRP A 110 -14.58 -9.86 -6.24
CA TRP A 110 -13.41 -10.38 -5.54
C TRP A 110 -13.16 -9.55 -4.31
N TYR A 111 -12.90 -10.22 -3.19
CA TYR A 111 -12.71 -9.60 -1.89
C TYR A 111 -11.38 -10.05 -1.32
N LEU A 112 -10.73 -9.15 -0.58
CA LEU A 112 -9.67 -9.58 0.31
C LEU A 112 -10.26 -10.51 1.36
N ASN A 113 -9.64 -11.68 1.56
CA ASN A 113 -10.11 -12.58 2.61
C ASN A 113 -9.70 -11.97 3.97
N MET A 114 -10.67 -11.49 4.75
CA MET A 114 -10.41 -10.89 6.06
C MET A 114 -10.65 -11.87 7.22
N THR A 115 -11.27 -13.02 6.94
CA THR A 115 -11.61 -14.10 7.88
C THR A 115 -10.50 -15.16 7.96
N LEU A 116 -9.25 -14.70 7.84
CA LEU A 116 -8.03 -15.49 7.68
C LEU A 116 -7.58 -16.19 8.97
N GLY A 117 -8.46 -16.98 9.60
CA GLY A 117 -8.17 -17.71 10.84
C GLY A 117 -7.45 -19.05 10.67
N GLU A 118 -7.51 -19.68 9.49
CA GLU A 118 -7.12 -21.10 9.36
C GLU A 118 -6.35 -21.48 8.08
N THR A 119 -5.88 -20.51 7.28
CA THR A 119 -5.13 -20.79 6.04
C THR A 119 -3.68 -20.31 6.12
N LYS A 120 -2.77 -20.94 5.35
CA LYS A 120 -1.37 -20.50 5.21
C LYS A 120 -1.25 -19.05 4.73
N SER A 121 -2.18 -18.59 3.89
CA SER A 121 -2.29 -17.19 3.49
C SER A 121 -2.70 -16.29 4.65
N GLY A 122 -3.46 -16.82 5.60
CA GLY A 122 -3.84 -16.12 6.82
C GLY A 122 -2.66 -15.87 7.74
N ASP A 123 -1.85 -16.88 7.99
CA ASP A 123 -0.61 -16.73 8.78
C ASP A 123 0.33 -15.71 8.14
N ALA A 124 0.52 -15.79 6.82
CA ALA A 124 1.35 -14.85 6.08
C ALA A 124 0.77 -13.42 6.15
N TRP A 125 -0.53 -13.25 5.97
CA TRP A 125 -1.19 -11.95 6.07
C TRP A 125 -1.10 -11.35 7.48
N VAL A 126 -1.34 -12.15 8.52
CA VAL A 126 -1.22 -11.73 9.92
C VAL A 126 0.21 -11.30 10.21
N ALA A 127 1.21 -12.06 9.75
CA ALA A 127 2.61 -11.73 9.95
C ALA A 127 2.99 -10.41 9.23
N ILE A 128 2.54 -10.22 7.99
CA ILE A 128 2.77 -8.97 7.23
C ILE A 128 2.08 -7.78 7.91
N LYS A 129 0.82 -7.93 8.29
CA LYS A 129 0.05 -6.89 8.97
C LYS A 129 0.69 -6.51 10.30
N ARG A 130 1.13 -7.49 11.09
CA ARG A 130 1.84 -7.27 12.36
C ARG A 130 3.12 -6.47 12.13
N ARG A 131 4.00 -6.93 11.22
CA ARG A 131 5.25 -6.21 10.89
C ARG A 131 4.98 -4.79 10.39
N TYR A 132 3.92 -4.59 9.61
CA TYR A 132 3.53 -3.25 9.17
C TYR A 132 3.05 -2.37 10.33
N VAL A 133 2.19 -2.89 11.21
CA VAL A 133 1.68 -2.16 12.39
C VAL A 133 2.81 -1.82 13.35
N ASP A 134 3.72 -2.76 13.63
CA ASP A 134 4.88 -2.53 14.51
C ASP A 134 5.75 -1.40 13.95
N ARG A 135 5.95 -1.35 12.63
CA ARG A 135 6.69 -0.27 11.96
C ARG A 135 5.94 1.06 11.98
N ALA A 136 4.62 1.04 11.79
CA ALA A 136 3.78 2.23 11.85
C ALA A 136 3.72 2.81 13.28
N ALA A 137 3.63 1.97 14.30
CA ALA A 137 3.68 2.38 15.70
C ALA A 137 5.03 3.03 16.03
N ALA A 138 6.15 2.41 15.64
CA ALA A 138 7.48 3.00 15.82
C ALA A 138 7.61 4.37 15.13
N PHE A 139 7.03 4.53 13.94
CA PHE A 139 7.00 5.82 13.24
C PHE A 139 6.15 6.86 13.98
N VAL A 140 4.96 6.48 14.49
CA VAL A 140 4.09 7.39 15.25
C VAL A 140 4.71 7.80 16.58
N ASP A 141 5.33 6.88 17.32
CA ASP A 141 6.01 7.18 18.58
C ASP A 141 7.19 8.14 18.37
N GLU A 142 7.91 8.01 17.25
CA GLU A 142 9.00 8.93 16.88
C GLU A 142 8.47 10.33 16.55
N VAL A 143 7.35 10.43 15.84
CA VAL A 143 6.67 11.71 15.57
C VAL A 143 6.12 12.34 16.86
N ALA A 144 5.54 11.53 17.76
CA ALA A 144 4.89 11.99 18.98
C ALA A 144 5.86 12.34 20.12
N SER A 145 7.02 11.69 20.21
CA SER A 145 8.03 11.94 21.24
C SER A 145 8.85 13.21 21.01
N ARG A 146 8.61 13.93 19.91
CA ARG A 146 9.46 15.04 19.45
C ARG A 146 8.70 16.30 19.01
N GLY A 147 7.38 16.32 19.19
CA GLY A 147 6.51 17.50 19.09
C GLY A 147 6.07 18.00 20.46
#